data_AF-A0A329KVM7-F1
#
_entry.id   AF-A0A329KVM7-F1
#
_cell.length_a   1.000
_cell.length_b   1.000
_cell.length_c   1.000
_cell.angle_alpha   90.00
_cell.angle_beta   90.00
_cell.angle_gamma   90.00
#
_symmetry.space_group_name_H-M   'P 1'
#
loop_
_entity.id
_entity.type
_entity.pdbx_description
1 polymer ?
#
loop_
_entity_poly.entity_id
_entity_poly.type
_entity_poly.pdbx_seq_one_letter_code
_entity_poly.pdbx_strand_id
1 'polypeptide(L)'
;MAQTIKVRRGTKAELIARGALLAGEMGFCTDTKEVYIGDGTANLFVGRVMMGPYASRPSAAVAGRYYYVTGGGANNGYLYLDDGTQWARMNAIGLSDLTGTLDNVADGSTYGKVLKADVTGGHVNKVSDGTNTKTAAEIKTHLDDAAKHRVINDSGVGNTDLWSAQKIRNELNLARAGQEYQDSVKDQNLASPPASPAAGDRYIVAASPTGAWAGKAGQIAEWSGSVWSFVAPTVGMTCIVDDEAKQYTWNGTIWARSGGTLQTVTAGNGLTGGGQADTVALHVGAGNGIEVAADTVSAKPGKGIVVNSAGIEVSIDADSIVYDTANGNRLMVAVIDGGTF
;
A
#
# COMPACT_ATOMS: atom_id res chain seq x y z
N MET A 1 5.59 0.30 71.73
CA MET A 1 6.64 -0.75 71.69
C MET A 1 5.95 -2.10 71.55
N ALA A 2 6.14 -2.82 70.45
CA ALA A 2 5.65 -4.18 70.31
C ALA A 2 6.61 -5.13 71.05
N GLN A 3 6.14 -5.80 72.10
CA GLN A 3 6.92 -6.85 72.76
C GLN A 3 6.86 -8.11 71.89
N THR A 4 8.02 -8.61 71.45
CA THR A 4 8.10 -9.89 70.74
C THR A 4 8.23 -11.01 71.76
N ILE A 5 7.15 -11.77 71.97
CA ILE A 5 7.18 -12.98 72.81
C ILE A 5 7.89 -14.08 72.01
N LYS A 6 9.00 -14.60 72.54
CA LYS A 6 9.73 -15.73 71.96
C LYS A 6 9.30 -17.01 72.66
N VAL A 7 8.73 -17.95 71.90
CA VAL A 7 8.32 -19.28 72.37
C VAL A 7 9.36 -20.30 71.90
N ARG A 8 9.67 -21.31 72.73
CA ARG A 8 10.61 -22.37 72.34
C ARG A 8 9.96 -23.24 71.26
N ARG A 9 10.64 -23.43 70.13
CA ARG A 9 10.12 -24.21 68.98
C ARG A 9 11.15 -25.20 68.45
N GLY A 10 10.68 -26.32 67.93
CA GLY A 10 11.49 -27.41 67.34
C GLY A 10 10.62 -28.63 67.11
N THR A 11 11.19 -29.73 66.64
CA THR A 11 10.53 -31.04 66.61
C THR A 11 10.28 -31.55 68.04
N LYS A 12 9.36 -32.51 68.20
CA LYS A 12 9.10 -33.14 69.51
C LYS A 12 10.35 -33.79 70.09
N ALA A 13 11.15 -34.43 69.24
CA ALA A 13 12.42 -35.04 69.63
C ALA A 13 13.41 -33.98 70.17
N GLU A 14 13.52 -32.83 69.52
CA GLU A 14 14.37 -31.72 69.98
C GLU A 14 13.87 -31.10 71.28
N LEU A 15 12.55 -31.00 71.48
CA LEU A 15 11.97 -30.50 72.72
C LEU A 15 12.29 -31.43 73.90
N ILE A 16 12.20 -32.75 73.71
CA ILE A 16 12.56 -33.76 74.72
C ILE A 16 14.07 -33.71 75.01
N ALA A 17 14.91 -33.67 73.97
CA ALA A 17 16.36 -33.65 74.11
C ALA A 17 16.87 -32.40 74.88
N ARG A 18 16.12 -31.30 74.84
CA ARG A 18 16.46 -30.03 75.49
C ARG A 18 16.01 -29.92 76.96
N GLY A 19 15.33 -30.94 77.49
CA GLY A 19 14.85 -30.97 78.87
C GLY A 19 13.56 -30.16 79.09
N ALA A 20 13.14 -30.10 80.36
CA ALA A 20 11.92 -29.39 80.76
C ALA A 20 12.05 -27.87 80.52
N LEU A 21 10.95 -27.28 80.06
CA LEU A 21 10.71 -25.85 80.00
C LEU A 21 10.56 -25.30 81.42
N LEU A 22 10.88 -24.02 81.60
CA LEU A 22 10.66 -23.34 82.87
C LEU A 22 9.16 -23.32 83.22
N ALA A 23 8.83 -23.16 84.51
CA ALA A 23 7.45 -23.05 84.95
C ALA A 23 6.73 -21.90 84.22
N GLY A 24 5.66 -22.23 83.48
CA GLY A 24 4.89 -21.29 82.66
C GLY A 24 5.47 -20.97 81.28
N GLU A 25 6.65 -21.50 80.92
CA GLU A 25 7.23 -21.33 79.59
C GLU A 25 6.49 -22.21 78.57
N MET A 26 6.12 -21.62 77.43
CA MET A 26 5.43 -22.33 76.35
C MET A 26 6.43 -22.95 75.36
N GLY A 27 6.11 -24.17 74.91
CA GLY A 27 6.81 -24.87 73.84
C GLY A 27 5.86 -25.27 72.71
N PHE A 28 6.35 -25.22 71.47
CA PHE A 28 5.61 -25.66 70.29
C PHE A 28 6.41 -26.66 69.45
N CYS A 29 5.82 -27.83 69.21
CA CYS A 29 6.40 -28.88 68.37
C CYS A 29 6.02 -28.65 66.90
N THR A 30 6.99 -28.37 66.03
CA THR A 30 6.76 -28.04 64.62
C THR A 30 6.42 -29.24 63.76
N ASP A 31 6.71 -30.46 64.20
CA ASP A 31 6.35 -31.73 63.56
C ASP A 31 4.95 -32.18 63.98
N THR A 32 4.74 -32.40 65.28
CA THR A 32 3.50 -32.95 65.85
C THR A 32 2.41 -31.90 66.07
N LYS A 33 2.74 -30.61 65.94
CA LYS A 33 1.84 -29.47 66.19
C LYS A 33 1.27 -29.46 67.63
N GLU A 34 2.01 -30.06 68.55
CA GLU A 34 1.68 -30.14 69.97
C GLU A 34 2.21 -28.89 70.71
N VAL A 35 1.38 -28.34 71.58
CA VAL A 35 1.70 -27.25 72.49
C VAL A 35 1.95 -27.83 73.87
N TYR A 36 3.00 -27.35 74.53
CA TYR A 36 3.41 -27.73 75.87
C TYR A 36 3.58 -26.49 76.75
N ILE A 37 3.37 -26.64 78.05
CA ILE A 37 3.73 -25.66 79.08
C ILE A 37 4.66 -26.36 80.08
N GLY A 38 5.79 -25.74 80.40
CA GLY A 38 6.68 -26.23 81.45
C GLY A 38 6.09 -26.02 82.84
N ASP A 39 6.34 -26.96 83.75
CA ASP A 39 6.16 -26.76 85.19
C ASP A 39 7.50 -26.58 85.94
N GLY A 40 8.61 -26.50 85.19
CA GLY A 40 9.98 -26.46 85.72
C GLY A 40 10.64 -27.82 85.90
N THR A 41 9.88 -28.92 85.80
CA THR A 41 10.36 -30.30 85.96
C THR A 41 9.98 -31.19 84.76
N ALA A 42 8.85 -30.93 84.13
CA ALA A 42 8.32 -31.62 82.96
C ALA A 42 7.65 -30.64 81.97
N ASN A 43 7.52 -31.10 80.73
CA ASN A 43 6.74 -30.42 79.70
C ASN A 43 5.31 -30.99 79.71
N LEU A 44 4.36 -30.24 80.27
CA LEU A 44 2.96 -30.64 80.34
C LEU A 44 2.29 -30.40 78.99
N PHE A 45 1.68 -31.44 78.43
CA PHE A 45 0.97 -31.35 77.16
C PHE A 45 -0.31 -30.52 77.32
N VAL A 46 -0.44 -29.46 76.53
CA VAL A 46 -1.61 -28.57 76.54
C VAL A 46 -2.63 -29.01 75.51
N GLY A 47 -2.18 -29.34 74.31
CA GLY A 47 -3.07 -29.72 73.21
C GLY A 47 -2.34 -29.78 71.87
N ARG A 48 -3.07 -30.22 70.84
CA ARG A 48 -2.58 -30.26 69.45
C ARG A 48 -3.53 -29.51 68.55
N VAL A 49 -3.01 -28.94 67.47
CA VAL A 49 -3.88 -28.52 66.34
C VAL A 49 -4.60 -29.76 65.84
N MET A 50 -5.92 -29.69 65.65
CA MET A 50 -6.67 -30.87 65.18
C MET A 50 -6.25 -31.20 63.74
N MET A 51 -5.95 -32.46 63.49
CA MET A 51 -5.51 -32.92 62.18
C MET A 51 -5.82 -34.39 61.98
N GLY A 52 -6.03 -34.79 60.72
CA GLY A 52 -6.39 -36.16 60.35
C GLY A 52 -7.16 -36.24 59.04
N PRO A 53 -7.74 -37.41 58.70
CA PRO A 53 -8.56 -37.57 57.51
C PRO A 53 -9.78 -36.64 57.52
N TYR A 54 -10.22 -36.19 56.34
CA TYR A 54 -11.35 -35.25 56.20
C TYR A 54 -12.63 -35.67 56.96
N ALA A 55 -12.94 -36.98 56.95
CA ALA A 55 -14.11 -37.55 57.61
C ALA A 55 -14.00 -37.63 59.14
N SER A 56 -12.79 -37.49 59.69
CA SER A 56 -12.51 -37.58 61.14
C SER A 56 -12.62 -36.24 61.86
N ARG A 57 -13.12 -35.19 61.19
CA ARG A 57 -13.37 -33.89 61.81
C ARG A 57 -14.54 -33.99 62.79
N PRO A 58 -14.44 -33.46 64.01
CA PRO A 58 -15.60 -33.40 64.91
C PRO A 58 -16.67 -32.49 64.30
N SER A 59 -17.93 -32.64 64.73
CA SER A 59 -18.99 -31.71 64.31
C SER A 59 -18.60 -30.27 64.63
N ALA A 60 -18.86 -29.37 63.69
CA ALA A 60 -18.70 -27.93 63.90
C ALA A 60 -19.67 -27.47 65.00
N ALA A 61 -19.17 -26.70 65.95
CA ALA A 61 -19.93 -26.32 67.15
C ALA A 61 -19.26 -25.19 67.94
N VAL A 62 -17.95 -25.00 67.77
CA VAL A 62 -17.19 -24.02 68.55
C VAL A 62 -16.36 -23.18 67.58
N ALA A 63 -16.78 -21.93 67.42
CA ALA A 63 -16.10 -20.99 66.55
C ALA A 63 -14.62 -20.81 66.95
N GLY A 64 -13.74 -20.76 65.95
CA GLY A 64 -12.31 -20.49 66.15
C GLY A 64 -11.43 -21.75 66.24
N ARG A 65 -12.01 -22.96 66.14
CA ARG A 65 -11.21 -24.19 66.04
C ARG A 65 -10.63 -24.34 64.64
N TYR A 66 -9.41 -24.87 64.56
CA TYR A 66 -8.74 -25.14 63.28
C TYR A 66 -8.56 -26.65 63.08
N TYR A 67 -8.73 -27.11 61.85
CA TYR A 67 -8.47 -28.50 61.46
C TYR A 67 -7.67 -28.58 60.17
N TYR A 68 -6.51 -29.22 60.21
CA TYR A 68 -5.70 -29.48 59.02
C TYR A 68 -5.89 -30.91 58.51
N VAL A 69 -6.31 -31.05 57.26
CA VAL A 69 -6.60 -32.37 56.68
C VAL A 69 -5.31 -33.02 56.16
N THR A 70 -4.96 -34.19 56.69
CA THR A 70 -3.74 -34.93 56.32
C THR A 70 -4.01 -36.25 55.56
N GLY A 71 -5.23 -36.45 55.09
CA GLY A 71 -5.60 -37.56 54.22
C GLY A 71 -7.07 -37.54 53.81
N GLY A 72 -7.43 -38.38 52.83
CA GLY A 72 -8.81 -38.54 52.39
C GLY A 72 -9.19 -37.74 51.13
N GLY A 73 -8.58 -38.11 49.98
CA GLY A 73 -9.01 -37.67 48.67
C GLY A 73 -8.84 -36.17 48.41
N ALA A 74 -9.78 -35.57 47.67
CA ALA A 74 -9.70 -34.20 47.17
C ALA A 74 -9.54 -33.11 48.25
N ASN A 75 -9.76 -33.43 49.54
CA ASN A 75 -9.65 -32.46 50.64
C ASN A 75 -8.28 -32.46 51.36
N ASN A 76 -7.33 -33.29 50.92
CA ASN A 76 -6.00 -33.37 51.55
C ASN A 76 -5.23 -32.05 51.40
N GLY A 77 -4.65 -31.55 52.50
CA GLY A 77 -3.87 -30.32 52.52
C GLY A 77 -4.67 -29.02 52.74
N TYR A 78 -6.00 -29.09 52.82
CA TYR A 78 -6.79 -27.93 53.23
C TYR A 78 -6.77 -27.71 54.75
N LEU A 79 -6.78 -26.44 55.11
CA LEU A 79 -7.05 -25.93 56.44
C LEU A 79 -8.52 -25.52 56.52
N TYR A 80 -9.19 -25.98 57.57
CA TYR A 80 -10.57 -25.60 57.88
C TYR A 80 -10.63 -24.81 59.18
N LEU A 81 -11.55 -23.85 59.22
CA LEU A 81 -11.97 -23.12 60.41
C LEU A 81 -13.40 -23.50 60.75
N ASP A 82 -13.64 -23.85 62.01
CA ASP A 82 -14.98 -23.99 62.57
C ASP A 82 -15.53 -22.59 62.83
N ASP A 83 -16.63 -22.22 62.17
CA ASP A 83 -17.33 -20.95 62.40
C ASP A 83 -18.41 -21.04 63.51
N GLY A 84 -18.52 -22.20 64.16
CA GLY A 84 -19.54 -22.53 65.15
C GLY A 84 -20.72 -23.32 64.56
N THR A 85 -20.84 -23.38 63.24
CA THR A 85 -21.94 -24.07 62.53
C THR A 85 -21.44 -25.04 61.45
N GLN A 86 -20.31 -24.75 60.81
CA GLN A 86 -19.69 -25.58 59.79
C GLN A 86 -18.16 -25.44 59.80
N TRP A 87 -17.50 -26.39 59.14
CA TRP A 87 -16.08 -26.28 58.82
C TRP A 87 -15.90 -25.61 57.45
N ALA A 88 -15.50 -24.35 57.44
CA ALA A 88 -15.22 -23.58 56.23
C ALA A 88 -13.76 -23.78 55.77
N ARG A 89 -13.54 -23.99 54.46
CA ARG A 89 -12.19 -24.02 53.86
C ARG A 89 -11.57 -22.62 53.90
N MET A 90 -10.29 -22.53 54.24
CA MET A 90 -9.62 -21.24 54.41
C MET A 90 -8.46 -20.98 53.43
N ASN A 91 -7.92 -22.00 52.79
CA ASN A 91 -6.85 -21.87 51.82
C ASN A 91 -7.25 -22.41 50.46
N ALA A 92 -6.67 -21.83 49.41
CA ALA A 92 -6.65 -22.39 48.07
C ALA A 92 -5.37 -23.21 47.92
N ILE A 93 -5.47 -24.41 47.34
CA ILE A 93 -4.32 -25.23 46.96
C ILE A 93 -4.27 -25.46 45.45
N GLY A 94 -5.39 -25.29 44.75
CA GLY A 94 -5.49 -25.29 43.30
C GLY A 94 -6.17 -24.04 42.77
N LEU A 95 -5.95 -23.77 41.48
CA LEU A 95 -6.61 -22.66 40.77
C LEU A 95 -8.14 -22.79 40.78
N SER A 96 -8.67 -24.03 40.83
CA SER A 96 -10.10 -24.31 40.95
C SER A 96 -10.73 -23.83 42.27
N ASP A 97 -9.94 -23.55 43.30
CA ASP A 97 -10.44 -23.03 44.58
C ASP A 97 -10.61 -21.52 44.56
N LEU A 98 -10.01 -20.85 43.58
CA LEU A 98 -10.17 -19.41 43.40
C LEU A 98 -11.50 -19.16 42.68
N THR A 99 -12.50 -18.73 43.45
CA THR A 99 -13.79 -18.33 42.90
C THR A 99 -13.69 -16.93 42.32
N GLY A 100 -13.69 -16.83 40.99
CA GLY A 100 -13.63 -15.58 40.26
C GLY A 100 -13.18 -15.80 38.82
N THR A 101 -13.26 -14.77 37.99
CA THR A 101 -12.62 -14.75 36.67
C THR A 101 -11.46 -13.76 36.70
N LEU A 102 -10.65 -13.72 35.65
CA LEU A 102 -9.65 -12.65 35.48
C LEU A 102 -10.30 -11.25 35.61
N ASP A 103 -11.59 -11.15 35.29
CA ASP A 103 -12.40 -9.92 35.37
C ASP A 103 -12.70 -9.47 36.81
N ASN A 104 -12.53 -10.34 37.81
CA ASN A 104 -12.80 -10.01 39.21
C ASN A 104 -11.57 -9.38 39.89
N VAL A 105 -10.44 -9.32 39.21
CA VAL A 105 -9.25 -8.57 39.67
C VAL A 105 -9.50 -7.10 39.39
N ALA A 106 -9.69 -6.30 40.44
CA ALA A 106 -9.80 -4.84 40.35
C ALA A 106 -8.69 -4.27 39.45
N ASP A 107 -9.03 -3.24 38.67
CA ASP A 107 -8.11 -2.70 37.67
C ASP A 107 -6.79 -2.25 38.30
N GLY A 108 -5.72 -2.97 37.94
CA GLY A 108 -4.38 -2.75 38.47
C GLY A 108 -3.60 -1.89 37.49
N SER A 109 -3.02 -0.79 37.98
CA SER A 109 -2.20 0.16 37.23
C SER A 109 -0.89 -0.41 36.67
N THR A 110 -0.54 -1.65 37.00
CA THR A 110 0.80 -2.23 36.78
C THR A 110 0.88 -3.15 35.56
N TYR A 111 -0.22 -3.73 35.10
CA TYR A 111 -0.24 -4.63 33.95
C TYR A 111 -1.24 -4.09 32.93
N GLY A 112 -0.79 -3.75 31.71
CA GLY A 112 -1.68 -3.32 30.64
C GLY A 112 -2.74 -4.40 30.39
N LYS A 113 -4.00 -4.13 30.71
CA LYS A 113 -5.12 -5.05 30.49
C LYS A 113 -5.88 -4.69 29.20
N VAL A 114 -6.45 -5.71 28.56
CA VAL A 114 -7.50 -5.55 27.55
C VAL A 114 -8.81 -5.24 28.28
N LEU A 115 -9.59 -4.27 27.81
CA LEU A 115 -10.88 -3.92 28.41
C LEU A 115 -11.82 -5.15 28.41
N LYS A 116 -12.62 -5.33 29.47
CA LYS A 116 -13.60 -6.44 29.55
C LYS A 116 -14.56 -6.46 28.34
N ALA A 117 -14.95 -5.29 27.84
CA ALA A 117 -15.80 -5.17 26.65
C ALA A 117 -15.12 -5.67 25.35
N ASP A 118 -13.79 -5.80 25.37
CA ASP A 118 -12.97 -6.22 24.24
C ASP A 118 -12.56 -7.70 24.32
N VAL A 119 -13.05 -8.44 25.33
CA VAL A 119 -12.83 -9.89 25.51
C VAL A 119 -14.16 -10.62 25.60
N THR A 120 -14.32 -11.72 24.87
CA THR A 120 -15.52 -12.58 24.93
C THR A 120 -15.08 -14.03 24.91
N GLY A 121 -15.50 -14.81 25.93
CA GLY A 121 -15.10 -16.22 26.05
C GLY A 121 -13.58 -16.44 26.16
N GLY A 122 -12.82 -15.44 26.63
CA GLY A 122 -11.36 -15.50 26.71
C GLY A 122 -10.61 -15.07 25.43
N HIS A 123 -11.32 -14.65 24.38
CA HIS A 123 -10.73 -14.16 23.14
C HIS A 123 -10.90 -12.65 22.98
N VAL A 124 -9.88 -11.97 22.45
CA VAL A 124 -9.97 -10.56 22.06
C VAL A 124 -10.94 -10.44 20.87
N ASN A 125 -11.97 -9.60 21.00
CA ASN A 125 -13.06 -9.48 20.01
C ASN A 125 -12.91 -8.27 19.07
N LYS A 126 -11.94 -7.39 19.32
CA LYS A 126 -11.64 -6.17 18.56
C LYS A 126 -10.15 -5.95 18.40
N VAL A 127 -9.76 -5.34 17.28
CA VAL A 127 -8.42 -4.81 17.03
C VAL A 127 -8.47 -3.30 17.24
N SER A 128 -7.54 -2.75 18.02
CA SER A 128 -7.46 -1.31 18.32
C SER A 128 -6.02 -0.81 18.33
N ASP A 129 -5.80 0.39 17.79
CA ASP A 129 -4.53 1.14 17.86
C ASP A 129 -4.57 2.26 18.92
N GLY A 130 -5.64 2.32 19.72
CA GLY A 130 -5.90 3.36 20.71
C GLY A 130 -6.72 4.55 20.19
N THR A 131 -6.94 4.66 18.88
CA THR A 131 -7.81 5.69 18.27
C THR A 131 -8.92 5.06 17.43
N ASN A 132 -8.55 4.09 16.60
CA ASN A 132 -9.45 3.34 15.73
C ASN A 132 -9.69 1.95 16.33
N THR A 133 -10.93 1.46 16.23
CA THR A 133 -11.27 0.11 16.69
C THR A 133 -12.16 -0.58 15.67
N LYS A 134 -11.86 -1.86 15.39
CA LYS A 134 -12.63 -2.70 14.48
C LYS A 134 -12.89 -4.08 15.05
N THR A 135 -14.10 -4.57 14.90
CA THR A 135 -14.47 -5.95 15.22
C THR A 135 -13.95 -6.92 14.16
N ALA A 136 -13.82 -8.20 14.53
CA ALA A 136 -13.48 -9.25 13.56
C ALA A 136 -14.47 -9.32 12.39
N ALA A 137 -15.75 -9.06 12.64
CA ALA A 137 -16.79 -9.04 11.62
C ALA A 137 -16.59 -7.89 10.62
N GLU A 138 -16.31 -6.67 11.10
CA GLU A 138 -16.04 -5.53 10.22
C GLU A 138 -14.79 -5.74 9.37
N ILE A 139 -13.71 -6.29 9.95
CA ILE A 139 -12.47 -6.62 9.23
C ILE A 139 -12.76 -7.68 8.17
N LYS A 140 -13.52 -8.72 8.50
CA LYS A 140 -13.89 -9.77 7.57
C LYS A 140 -14.73 -9.23 6.41
N THR A 141 -15.72 -8.39 6.70
CA THR A 141 -16.51 -7.71 5.66
C THR A 141 -15.65 -6.87 4.73
N HIS A 142 -14.64 -6.15 5.25
CA HIS A 142 -13.71 -5.41 4.40
C HIS A 142 -12.84 -6.34 3.54
N LEU A 143 -12.32 -7.43 4.11
CA LEU A 143 -11.47 -8.39 3.40
C LEU A 143 -12.24 -9.13 2.29
N ASP A 144 -13.51 -9.42 2.53
CA ASP A 144 -14.39 -10.10 1.57
C ASP A 144 -14.97 -9.16 0.51
N ASP A 145 -14.91 -7.84 0.74
CA ASP A 145 -15.37 -6.85 -0.22
C ASP A 145 -14.35 -6.68 -1.34
N ALA A 146 -14.52 -7.48 -2.39
CA ALA A 146 -13.73 -7.40 -3.60
C ALA A 146 -13.70 -5.98 -4.20
N ALA A 147 -14.73 -5.15 -4.04
CA ALA A 147 -14.70 -3.78 -4.57
C ALA A 147 -13.67 -2.88 -3.85
N LYS A 148 -13.26 -3.22 -2.62
CA LYS A 148 -12.21 -2.52 -1.87
C LYS A 148 -10.80 -3.06 -2.11
N HIS A 149 -10.68 -4.31 -2.56
CA HIS A 149 -9.40 -4.96 -2.88
C HIS A 149 -9.28 -5.04 -4.39
N ARG A 150 -8.53 -4.14 -5.03
CA ARG A 150 -8.47 -3.97 -6.49
C ARG A 150 -8.53 -5.33 -7.23
N VAL A 151 -9.69 -5.61 -7.81
CA VAL A 151 -9.98 -6.87 -8.51
C VAL A 151 -9.34 -6.84 -9.88
N ILE A 152 -8.88 -8.01 -10.35
CA ILE A 152 -8.52 -8.22 -11.74
C ILE A 152 -9.79 -8.08 -12.60
N ASN A 153 -9.78 -7.13 -13.53
CA ASN A 153 -10.86 -6.83 -14.46
C ASN A 153 -10.40 -7.00 -15.91
N ASP A 154 -10.34 -8.25 -16.39
CA ASP A 154 -9.89 -8.55 -17.75
C ASP A 154 -10.85 -8.05 -18.86
N SER A 155 -12.07 -7.69 -18.49
CA SER A 155 -13.06 -7.04 -19.37
C SER A 155 -12.96 -5.52 -19.42
N GLY A 156 -12.22 -4.92 -18.49
CA GLY A 156 -12.07 -3.47 -18.38
C GLY A 156 -11.21 -2.90 -19.49
N VAL A 157 -11.47 -1.65 -19.85
CA VAL A 157 -10.71 -0.88 -20.87
C VAL A 157 -10.28 0.50 -20.35
N GLY A 158 -10.53 0.78 -19.07
CA GLY A 158 -10.15 2.01 -18.40
C GLY A 158 -8.65 2.02 -18.04
N ASN A 159 -8.08 3.21 -17.92
CA ASN A 159 -6.66 3.40 -17.58
C ASN A 159 -6.31 3.04 -16.11
N THR A 160 -7.31 2.76 -15.28
CA THR A 160 -7.14 2.34 -13.88
C THR A 160 -7.49 0.87 -13.63
N ASP A 161 -7.96 0.15 -14.66
CA ASP A 161 -8.26 -1.27 -14.56
C ASP A 161 -6.97 -2.09 -14.32
N LEU A 162 -7.04 -3.09 -13.45
CA LEU A 162 -6.00 -4.09 -13.31
C LEU A 162 -6.32 -5.29 -14.18
N TRP A 163 -5.43 -5.65 -15.10
CA TRP A 163 -5.56 -6.86 -15.91
C TRP A 163 -4.70 -7.99 -15.38
N SER A 164 -5.14 -9.23 -15.63
CA SER A 164 -4.36 -10.42 -15.39
C SER A 164 -3.13 -10.45 -16.30
N ALA A 165 -2.08 -11.14 -15.86
CA ALA A 165 -0.91 -11.38 -16.71
C ALA A 165 -1.27 -12.14 -18.00
N GLN A 166 -2.33 -12.96 -17.99
CA GLN A 166 -2.81 -13.63 -19.21
C GLN A 166 -3.38 -12.62 -20.20
N LYS A 167 -4.27 -11.73 -19.74
CA LYS A 167 -4.87 -10.69 -20.58
C LYS A 167 -3.81 -9.77 -21.16
N ILE A 168 -2.88 -9.28 -20.34
CA ILE A 168 -1.76 -8.44 -20.81
C ILE A 168 -0.94 -9.14 -21.89
N ARG A 169 -0.57 -10.42 -21.68
CA ARG A 169 0.16 -11.19 -22.70
C ARG A 169 -0.65 -11.37 -23.98
N ASN A 170 -1.95 -11.64 -23.89
CA ASN A 170 -2.82 -11.76 -25.05
C ASN A 170 -2.87 -10.46 -25.85
N GLU A 171 -3.10 -9.32 -25.20
CA GLU A 171 -3.12 -8.01 -25.86
C GLU A 171 -1.78 -7.70 -26.53
N LEU A 172 -0.67 -7.95 -25.83
CA LEU A 172 0.68 -7.77 -26.41
C LEU A 172 0.95 -8.72 -27.59
N ASN A 173 0.43 -9.93 -27.53
CA ASN A 173 0.58 -10.91 -28.61
C ASN A 173 -0.31 -10.58 -29.81
N LEU A 174 -1.51 -10.06 -29.59
CA LEU A 174 -2.38 -9.56 -30.66
C LEU A 174 -1.78 -8.32 -31.31
N ALA A 175 -1.19 -7.42 -30.53
CA ALA A 175 -0.52 -6.22 -31.04
C ALA A 175 0.69 -6.54 -31.93
N ARG A 176 1.41 -7.64 -31.65
CA ARG A 176 2.51 -8.11 -32.53
C ARG A 176 2.03 -9.04 -33.65
N ALA A 177 0.84 -9.64 -33.52
CA ALA A 177 0.36 -10.64 -34.46
C ALA A 177 0.08 -10.00 -35.81
N GLY A 178 0.55 -10.65 -36.88
CA GLY A 178 0.44 -10.12 -38.24
C GLY A 178 1.61 -9.24 -38.67
N GLN A 179 2.60 -8.97 -37.81
CA GLN A 179 3.86 -8.36 -38.24
C GLN A 179 4.84 -9.43 -38.74
N GLU A 180 5.34 -9.24 -39.96
CA GLU A 180 6.34 -10.10 -40.60
C GLU A 180 7.67 -9.34 -40.69
N TYR A 181 8.51 -9.53 -39.68
CA TYR A 181 9.78 -8.82 -39.57
C TYR A 181 10.79 -9.26 -40.65
N GLN A 182 11.35 -8.28 -41.34
CA GLN A 182 12.48 -8.37 -42.26
C GLN A 182 13.73 -7.76 -41.61
N ASP A 183 14.91 -8.04 -42.15
CA ASP A 183 16.12 -7.30 -41.75
C ASP A 183 15.96 -5.80 -42.05
N SER A 184 16.78 -4.98 -41.39
CA SER A 184 16.73 -3.55 -41.58
C SER A 184 17.09 -3.14 -43.01
N VAL A 185 16.56 -1.98 -43.40
CA VAL A 185 16.90 -1.29 -44.64
C VAL A 185 17.65 -0.01 -44.27
N LYS A 186 18.58 0.42 -45.12
CA LYS A 186 19.41 1.59 -44.85
C LYS A 186 18.64 2.91 -44.96
N ASP A 187 17.71 2.98 -45.92
CA ASP A 187 16.96 4.19 -46.29
C ASP A 187 15.70 3.73 -47.08
N GLN A 188 14.66 4.56 -47.07
CA GLN A 188 13.40 4.37 -47.80
C GLN A 188 13.06 5.48 -48.82
N ASN A 189 13.86 6.54 -48.88
CA ASN A 189 13.60 7.74 -49.67
C ASN A 189 14.47 7.83 -50.94
N LEU A 190 15.31 6.83 -51.19
CA LEU A 190 16.21 6.83 -52.34
C LEU A 190 15.49 6.37 -53.62
N ALA A 191 15.54 7.20 -54.67
CA ALA A 191 14.89 6.92 -55.96
C ALA A 191 15.80 6.23 -56.98
N SER A 192 17.11 6.22 -56.76
CA SER A 192 18.10 5.55 -57.61
C SER A 192 19.01 4.69 -56.76
N PRO A 193 19.46 3.52 -57.24
CA PRO A 193 20.43 2.71 -56.51
C PRO A 193 21.71 3.52 -56.21
N PRO A 194 22.34 3.31 -55.04
CA PRO A 194 23.68 3.83 -54.78
C PRO A 194 24.66 3.40 -55.87
N ALA A 195 25.65 4.25 -56.18
CA ALA A 195 26.65 3.93 -57.20
C ALA A 195 27.57 2.77 -56.80
N SER A 196 27.80 2.58 -55.49
CA SER A 196 28.68 1.56 -54.93
C SER A 196 28.02 0.86 -53.72
N PRO A 197 26.98 0.03 -53.92
CA PRO A 197 26.33 -0.70 -52.84
C PRO A 197 27.22 -1.85 -52.35
N ALA A 198 27.22 -2.10 -51.04
CA ALA A 198 27.88 -3.26 -50.44
C ALA A 198 26.93 -4.47 -50.44
N ALA A 199 27.47 -5.68 -50.50
CA ALA A 199 26.66 -6.89 -50.45
C ALA A 199 25.85 -6.94 -49.13
N GLY A 200 24.55 -7.24 -49.24
CA GLY A 200 23.61 -7.20 -48.12
C GLY A 200 22.97 -5.82 -47.90
N ASP A 201 23.32 -4.80 -48.68
CA ASP A 201 22.66 -3.50 -48.57
C ASP A 201 21.19 -3.59 -49.00
N ARG A 202 20.29 -3.19 -48.11
CA ARG A 202 18.85 -3.19 -48.33
C ARG A 202 18.26 -1.79 -48.32
N TYR A 203 17.26 -1.55 -49.17
CA TYR A 203 16.56 -0.27 -49.29
C TYR A 203 15.07 -0.50 -49.56
N ILE A 204 14.20 0.38 -49.06
CA ILE A 204 12.86 0.50 -49.64
C ILE A 204 12.96 1.46 -50.83
N VAL A 205 12.53 1.00 -52.00
CA VAL A 205 12.58 1.81 -53.23
C VAL A 205 11.54 2.93 -53.17
N ALA A 206 11.97 4.19 -53.35
CA ALA A 206 11.06 5.34 -53.30
C ALA A 206 9.97 5.31 -54.40
N ALA A 207 8.96 6.19 -54.27
CA ALA A 207 7.76 6.21 -55.11
C ALA A 207 8.00 6.44 -56.61
N SER A 208 9.08 7.15 -56.98
CA SER A 208 9.42 7.49 -58.36
C SER A 208 10.80 6.93 -58.74
N PRO A 209 10.96 5.60 -58.86
CA PRO A 209 12.27 5.00 -58.98
C PRO A 209 12.86 5.10 -60.39
N THR A 210 14.18 5.15 -60.46
CA THR A 210 14.98 5.35 -61.67
C THR A 210 16.11 4.32 -61.75
N GLY A 211 16.77 4.26 -62.91
CA GLY A 211 17.89 3.33 -63.14
C GLY A 211 17.47 1.87 -62.96
N ALA A 212 18.30 1.07 -62.28
CA ALA A 212 18.02 -0.34 -62.05
C ALA A 212 16.80 -0.61 -61.14
N TRP A 213 16.28 0.41 -60.46
CA TRP A 213 15.10 0.31 -59.59
C TRP A 213 13.79 0.69 -60.30
N ALA A 214 13.84 1.13 -61.57
CA ALA A 214 12.65 1.55 -62.31
C ALA A 214 11.54 0.47 -62.30
N GLY A 215 10.32 0.88 -61.96
CA GLY A 215 9.15 0.00 -61.84
C GLY A 215 9.09 -0.84 -60.55
N LYS A 216 9.98 -0.61 -59.58
CA LYS A 216 10.05 -1.36 -58.31
C LYS A 216 9.65 -0.54 -57.08
N ALA A 217 8.82 0.50 -57.28
CA ALA A 217 8.39 1.40 -56.20
C ALA A 217 7.81 0.62 -55.01
N GLY A 218 8.26 0.97 -53.80
CA GLY A 218 7.83 0.35 -52.54
C GLY A 218 8.37 -1.06 -52.29
N GLN A 219 9.10 -1.67 -53.22
CA GLN A 219 9.72 -2.99 -52.99
C GLN A 219 10.98 -2.85 -52.12
N ILE A 220 11.30 -3.89 -51.36
CA ILE A 220 12.61 -3.97 -50.69
C ILE A 220 13.61 -4.44 -51.73
N ALA A 221 14.60 -3.61 -52.05
CA ALA A 221 15.73 -3.94 -52.89
C ALA A 221 16.89 -4.41 -52.01
N GLU A 222 17.51 -5.54 -52.35
CA GLU A 222 18.70 -6.08 -51.68
C GLU A 222 19.81 -6.32 -52.69
N TRP A 223 21.01 -5.81 -52.40
CA TRP A 223 22.18 -6.02 -53.24
C TRP A 223 22.90 -7.32 -52.91
N SER A 224 22.95 -8.26 -53.85
CA SER A 224 23.62 -9.55 -53.66
C SER A 224 25.15 -9.47 -53.74
N GLY A 225 25.72 -8.29 -54.01
CA GLY A 225 27.12 -8.12 -54.43
C GLY A 225 27.32 -8.05 -55.95
N SER A 226 26.29 -8.34 -56.75
CA SER A 226 26.37 -8.27 -58.22
C SER A 226 25.07 -7.87 -58.90
N VAL A 227 23.91 -8.19 -58.32
CA VAL A 227 22.59 -7.81 -58.84
C VAL A 227 21.68 -7.36 -57.71
N TRP A 228 20.71 -6.50 -58.04
CA TRP A 228 19.62 -6.15 -57.14
C TRP A 228 18.53 -7.22 -57.21
N SER A 229 18.19 -7.78 -56.07
CA SER A 229 16.98 -8.58 -55.88
C SER A 229 15.88 -7.70 -55.29
N PHE A 230 14.62 -7.99 -55.60
CA PHE A 230 13.48 -7.19 -55.15
C PHE A 230 12.39 -8.07 -54.56
N VAL A 231 11.89 -7.68 -53.40
CA VAL A 231 10.79 -8.35 -52.69
C VAL A 231 9.58 -7.41 -52.67
N ALA A 232 8.47 -7.87 -53.22
CA ALA A 232 7.21 -7.14 -53.15
C ALA A 232 6.64 -7.22 -51.72
N PRO A 233 6.22 -6.10 -51.12
CA PRO A 233 5.76 -6.10 -49.74
C PRO A 233 4.38 -6.73 -49.60
N THR A 234 4.20 -7.51 -48.54
CA THR A 234 2.92 -8.07 -48.09
C THR A 234 2.40 -7.27 -46.91
N VAL A 235 1.07 -7.23 -46.72
CA VAL A 235 0.47 -6.52 -45.57
C VAL A 235 1.03 -7.09 -44.28
N GLY A 236 1.53 -6.22 -43.40
CA GLY A 236 2.16 -6.62 -42.15
C GLY A 236 3.67 -6.83 -42.25
N MET A 237 4.27 -6.81 -43.44
CA MET A 237 5.73 -6.84 -43.57
C MET A 237 6.34 -5.61 -42.87
N THR A 238 7.30 -5.84 -41.99
CA THR A 238 7.86 -4.82 -41.08
C THR A 238 9.38 -4.80 -41.17
N CYS A 239 10.01 -3.63 -41.24
CA CYS A 239 11.46 -3.47 -41.13
C CYS A 239 11.82 -2.20 -40.35
N ILE A 240 13.07 -2.13 -39.89
CA ILE A 240 13.66 -0.88 -39.37
C ILE A 240 14.32 -0.16 -40.55
N VAL A 241 14.10 1.14 -40.65
CA VAL A 241 14.85 2.03 -41.55
C VAL A 241 15.96 2.69 -40.71
N ASP A 242 17.21 2.36 -41.02
CA ASP A 242 18.37 2.62 -40.16
C ASP A 242 18.74 4.10 -40.05
N ASP A 243 18.63 4.86 -41.14
CA ASP A 243 18.91 6.31 -41.16
C ASP A 243 17.93 7.12 -40.30
N GLU A 244 16.69 6.65 -40.18
CA GLU A 244 15.66 7.25 -39.35
C GLU A 244 15.59 6.64 -37.94
N ALA A 245 16.19 5.47 -37.72
CA ALA A 245 16.04 4.64 -36.53
C ALA A 245 14.56 4.37 -36.16
N LYS A 246 13.73 4.04 -37.16
CA LYS A 246 12.27 3.87 -37.02
C LYS A 246 11.78 2.58 -37.67
N GLN A 247 10.72 2.01 -37.10
CA GLN A 247 10.06 0.83 -37.66
C GLN A 247 8.97 1.25 -38.66
N TYR A 248 8.94 0.62 -39.83
CA TYR A 248 7.91 0.79 -40.86
C TYR A 248 7.23 -0.54 -41.15
N THR A 249 5.91 -0.51 -41.33
CA THR A 249 5.08 -1.66 -41.69
C THR A 249 4.27 -1.36 -42.94
N TRP A 250 4.27 -2.29 -43.89
CA TRP A 250 3.45 -2.17 -45.09
C TRP A 250 1.96 -2.34 -44.76
N ASN A 251 1.16 -1.32 -45.04
CA ASN A 251 -0.29 -1.32 -44.75
C ASN A 251 -1.17 -1.80 -45.92
N GLY A 252 -0.56 -2.23 -47.01
CA GLY A 252 -1.24 -2.61 -48.26
C GLY A 252 -1.10 -1.59 -49.38
N THR A 253 -0.77 -0.33 -49.04
CA THR A 253 -0.63 0.77 -50.00
C THR A 253 0.70 1.50 -49.87
N ILE A 254 1.16 1.72 -48.63
CA ILE A 254 2.41 2.43 -48.31
C ILE A 254 3.13 1.77 -47.15
N TRP A 255 4.44 2.03 -47.05
CA TRP A 255 5.21 1.80 -45.82
C TRP A 255 4.85 2.90 -44.82
N ALA A 256 4.09 2.54 -43.78
CA ALA A 256 3.70 3.46 -42.72
C ALA A 256 4.52 3.20 -41.46
N ARG A 257 4.94 4.23 -40.73
CA ARG A 257 5.66 3.98 -39.47
C ARG A 257 4.77 3.27 -38.46
N SER A 258 5.40 2.42 -37.68
CA SER A 258 4.80 1.60 -36.64
C SER A 258 5.71 1.55 -35.41
N GLY A 259 5.20 1.17 -34.23
CA GLY A 259 6.03 0.91 -33.05
C GLY A 259 6.63 2.13 -32.32
N GLY A 260 6.14 3.35 -32.56
CA GLY A 260 6.55 4.54 -31.81
C GLY A 260 5.84 4.69 -30.46
N THR A 261 6.47 5.39 -29.51
CA THR A 261 5.80 5.88 -28.29
C THR A 261 4.61 6.76 -28.67
N LEU A 262 3.48 6.65 -27.97
CA LEU A 262 2.33 7.53 -28.17
C LEU A 262 2.80 8.99 -28.04
N GLN A 263 2.86 9.72 -29.16
CA GLN A 263 3.11 11.15 -29.11
C GLN A 263 1.81 11.84 -28.72
N THR A 264 1.56 11.90 -27.42
CA THR A 264 0.42 12.67 -26.90
C THR A 264 0.74 14.14 -27.09
N VAL A 265 0.09 14.79 -28.06
CA VAL A 265 0.02 16.25 -28.08
C VAL A 265 -1.16 16.69 -27.21
N THR A 266 -0.86 17.25 -26.04
CA THR A 266 -1.86 17.90 -25.19
C THR A 266 -2.15 19.27 -25.77
N ALA A 267 -3.09 19.33 -26.69
CA ALA A 267 -3.53 20.58 -27.29
C ALA A 267 -4.47 21.32 -26.31
N GLY A 268 -4.11 22.54 -25.90
CA GLY A 268 -4.98 23.40 -25.07
C GLY A 268 -6.11 24.05 -25.89
N ASN A 269 -6.97 24.88 -25.29
CA ASN A 269 -8.20 25.39 -25.93
C ASN A 269 -8.04 26.08 -27.30
N GLY A 270 -6.83 26.51 -27.69
CA GLY A 270 -6.54 27.16 -28.98
C GLY A 270 -5.85 26.27 -30.02
N LEU A 271 -5.39 25.08 -29.64
CA LEU A 271 -4.80 24.09 -30.52
C LEU A 271 -5.71 22.87 -30.48
N THR A 272 -6.13 22.37 -31.64
CA THR A 272 -6.95 21.17 -31.74
C THR A 272 -6.26 20.16 -32.64
N GLY A 273 -6.45 18.88 -32.38
CA GLY A 273 -5.70 17.82 -33.05
C GLY A 273 -4.56 17.26 -32.20
N GLY A 274 -3.81 16.33 -32.78
CA GLY A 274 -2.93 15.40 -32.08
C GLY A 274 -3.37 13.96 -32.34
N GLY A 275 -2.41 13.13 -32.77
CA GLY A 275 -2.66 11.75 -33.17
C GLY A 275 -1.36 10.95 -33.18
N GLN A 276 -1.49 9.63 -33.29
CA GLN A 276 -0.36 8.69 -33.23
C GLN A 276 0.17 8.33 -34.61
N ALA A 277 0.52 9.34 -35.41
CA ALA A 277 0.99 9.17 -36.77
C ALA A 277 2.28 9.97 -37.02
N ASP A 278 2.95 9.73 -38.16
CA ASP A 278 4.19 10.40 -38.57
C ASP A 278 4.07 11.91 -38.75
N THR A 279 2.87 12.36 -39.10
CA THR A 279 2.54 13.78 -39.23
C THR A 279 1.49 14.12 -38.18
N VAL A 280 1.88 14.94 -37.21
CA VAL A 280 0.95 15.51 -36.24
C VAL A 280 0.35 16.77 -36.85
N ALA A 281 -0.90 16.70 -37.28
CA ALA A 281 -1.66 17.88 -37.65
C ALA A 281 -2.16 18.59 -36.38
N LEU A 282 -1.64 19.79 -36.13
CA LEU A 282 -2.15 20.71 -35.13
C LEU A 282 -2.90 21.82 -35.86
N HIS A 283 -4.20 21.89 -35.63
CA HIS A 283 -5.03 22.97 -36.13
C HIS A 283 -5.12 24.06 -35.09
N VAL A 284 -4.88 25.31 -35.50
CA VAL A 284 -5.21 26.48 -34.68
C VAL A 284 -6.71 26.73 -34.77
N GLY A 285 -7.37 26.96 -33.64
CA GLY A 285 -8.79 27.31 -33.62
C GLY A 285 -9.04 28.67 -34.25
N ALA A 286 -9.72 28.71 -35.40
CA ALA A 286 -10.19 29.96 -35.98
C ALA A 286 -11.28 30.58 -35.09
N GLY A 287 -11.31 31.91 -35.01
CA GLY A 287 -12.27 32.64 -34.18
C GLY A 287 -12.43 34.09 -34.61
N ASN A 288 -13.20 34.87 -33.87
CA ASN A 288 -13.50 36.26 -34.25
C ASN A 288 -12.25 37.15 -34.45
N GLY A 289 -11.12 36.81 -33.81
CA GLY A 289 -9.86 37.56 -33.94
C GLY A 289 -8.77 36.88 -34.75
N ILE A 290 -8.92 35.62 -35.17
CA ILE A 290 -7.88 34.83 -35.83
C ILE A 290 -8.44 34.15 -37.07
N GLU A 291 -7.76 34.34 -38.20
CA GLU A 291 -8.00 33.64 -39.46
C GLU A 291 -6.88 32.61 -39.69
N VAL A 292 -7.26 31.43 -40.16
CA VAL A 292 -6.36 30.28 -40.37
C VAL A 292 -6.58 29.77 -41.79
N ALA A 293 -5.52 29.71 -42.59
CA ALA A 293 -5.48 29.10 -43.91
C ALA A 293 -4.57 27.85 -43.90
N ALA A 294 -4.42 27.18 -45.05
CA ALA A 294 -3.59 25.98 -45.17
C ALA A 294 -2.13 26.22 -44.72
N ASP A 295 -1.55 27.36 -45.11
CA ASP A 295 -0.13 27.66 -44.88
C ASP A 295 0.10 28.95 -44.06
N THR A 296 -0.95 29.58 -43.54
CA THR A 296 -0.85 30.86 -42.82
C THR A 296 -1.84 30.98 -41.67
N VAL A 297 -1.47 31.77 -40.65
CA VAL A 297 -2.34 32.21 -39.56
C VAL A 297 -2.18 33.72 -39.43
N SER A 298 -3.29 34.45 -39.38
CA SER A 298 -3.30 35.92 -39.28
C SER A 298 -4.35 36.40 -38.27
N ALA A 299 -4.21 37.63 -37.81
CA ALA A 299 -5.28 38.29 -37.06
C ALA A 299 -6.35 38.80 -38.04
N LYS A 300 -7.62 38.80 -37.61
CA LYS A 300 -8.70 39.42 -38.38
C LYS A 300 -8.62 40.95 -38.25
N PRO A 301 -8.64 41.73 -39.36
CA PRO A 301 -8.64 43.18 -39.27
C PRO A 301 -9.89 43.67 -38.53
N GLY A 302 -9.66 44.58 -37.58
CA GLY A 302 -10.68 45.24 -36.78
C GLY A 302 -10.81 46.72 -37.15
N LYS A 303 -11.77 47.43 -36.55
CA LYS A 303 -11.90 48.88 -36.77
C LYS A 303 -10.59 49.57 -36.35
N GLY A 304 -9.94 50.24 -37.29
CA GLY A 304 -8.67 50.94 -37.06
C GLY A 304 -7.43 50.06 -37.09
N ILE A 305 -7.54 48.77 -37.45
CA ILE A 305 -6.39 47.86 -37.58
C ILE A 305 -6.36 47.29 -39.00
N VAL A 306 -5.20 47.39 -39.66
CA VAL A 306 -4.90 46.78 -40.96
C VAL A 306 -4.00 45.58 -40.74
N VAL A 307 -4.26 44.49 -41.46
CA VAL A 307 -3.39 43.30 -41.47
C VAL A 307 -2.94 43.09 -42.91
N ASN A 308 -1.63 43.19 -43.15
CA ASN A 308 -1.03 43.18 -44.49
C ASN A 308 0.34 42.46 -44.46
N SER A 309 1.10 42.55 -45.55
CA SER A 309 2.44 41.93 -45.66
C SER A 309 3.50 42.55 -44.74
N ALA A 310 3.28 43.75 -44.20
CA ALA A 310 4.14 44.39 -43.22
C ALA A 310 3.80 44.00 -41.76
N GLY A 311 2.60 43.45 -41.52
CA GLY A 311 2.18 42.92 -40.22
C GLY A 311 0.79 43.37 -39.82
N ILE A 312 0.59 43.61 -38.51
CA ILE A 312 -0.63 44.17 -37.94
C ILE A 312 -0.32 45.62 -37.57
N GLU A 313 -1.00 46.55 -38.22
CA GLU A 313 -0.73 47.98 -38.14
C GLU A 313 -2.00 48.75 -37.76
N VAL A 314 -1.84 49.90 -37.13
CA VAL A 314 -2.97 50.82 -36.92
C VAL A 314 -3.23 51.58 -38.21
N SER A 315 -4.49 51.63 -38.63
CA SER A 315 -4.93 52.47 -39.74
C SER A 315 -4.84 53.94 -39.31
N ILE A 316 -3.91 54.68 -39.89
CA ILE A 316 -3.76 56.12 -39.69
C ILE A 316 -4.05 56.86 -41.01
N ASP A 317 -4.56 58.08 -40.90
CA ASP A 317 -4.72 58.98 -42.06
C ASP A 317 -3.39 59.62 -42.48
N ALA A 318 -2.35 59.49 -41.64
CA ALA A 318 -1.06 60.16 -41.76
C ALA A 318 -1.14 61.70 -41.74
N ASP A 319 -2.30 62.24 -41.35
CA ASP A 319 -2.59 63.68 -41.28
C ASP A 319 -2.92 64.08 -39.85
N SER A 320 -3.95 63.51 -39.24
CA SER A 320 -4.33 63.77 -37.84
C SER A 320 -3.57 62.87 -36.88
N ILE A 321 -3.34 61.62 -37.28
CA ILE A 321 -2.56 60.64 -36.53
C ILE A 321 -1.36 60.28 -37.38
N VAL A 322 -0.17 60.52 -36.85
CA VAL A 322 1.11 60.30 -37.53
C VAL A 322 1.98 59.32 -36.74
N TYR A 323 2.89 58.68 -37.46
CA TYR A 323 3.82 57.70 -36.92
C TYR A 323 5.19 58.33 -36.69
N ASP A 324 5.71 58.21 -35.46
CA ASP A 324 7.04 58.67 -35.11
C ASP A 324 8.05 57.51 -35.13
N THR A 325 8.67 57.31 -36.29
CA THR A 325 9.73 56.32 -36.48
C THR A 325 10.98 56.61 -35.65
N ALA A 326 11.22 57.86 -35.28
CA ALA A 326 12.43 58.26 -34.56
C ALA A 326 12.36 57.92 -33.07
N ASN A 327 11.15 57.80 -32.51
CA ASN A 327 10.93 57.58 -31.07
C ASN A 327 10.25 56.25 -30.75
N GLY A 328 10.63 55.17 -31.45
CA GLY A 328 10.16 53.82 -31.12
C GLY A 328 8.74 53.54 -31.61
N ASN A 329 8.41 54.00 -32.81
CA ASN A 329 7.20 53.60 -33.54
C ASN A 329 5.91 53.98 -32.81
N ARG A 330 5.87 55.21 -32.28
CA ARG A 330 4.74 55.71 -31.49
C ARG A 330 3.70 56.37 -32.39
N LEU A 331 2.43 56.24 -32.01
CA LEU A 331 1.35 57.05 -32.59
C LEU A 331 1.33 58.41 -31.90
N MET A 332 1.34 59.46 -32.70
CA MET A 332 1.31 60.85 -32.26
C MET A 332 0.13 61.54 -32.94
N VAL A 333 -0.46 62.53 -32.27
CA VAL A 333 -1.37 63.46 -32.95
C VAL A 333 -0.48 64.46 -33.68
N ALA A 334 -0.78 64.74 -34.95
CA ALA A 334 -0.08 65.79 -35.68
C ALA A 334 -0.44 67.18 -35.12
N VAL A 335 0.16 68.22 -35.68
CA VAL A 335 -0.20 69.60 -35.32
C VAL A 335 -1.69 69.82 -35.62
N ILE A 336 -2.51 69.89 -34.57
CA ILE A 336 -3.91 70.27 -34.71
C ILE A 336 -3.91 71.75 -35.05
N ASP A 337 -4.16 72.08 -36.33
CA ASP A 337 -4.56 73.45 -36.67
C ASP A 337 -5.89 73.67 -35.94
N GLY A 338 -5.86 74.51 -34.89
CA GLY A 338 -6.96 74.67 -33.94
C GLY A 338 -8.24 75.23 -34.56
N GLY A 339 -8.27 75.43 -35.89
CA GLY A 339 -9.25 76.21 -36.58
C GLY A 339 -9.16 77.66 -36.11
N THR A 340 -9.26 78.61 -37.03
CA THR A 340 -9.69 79.95 -36.62
C THR A 340 -11.14 79.83 -36.16
N PHE A 341 -11.37 79.83 -34.83
CA PHE A 341 -12.69 79.99 -34.22
C PHE A 341 -13.43 81.22 -34.77
#